data_AF-A0A7S2XYE3-F1
#
_entry.id   AF-A0A7S2XYE3-F1
#
_cell.length_a   1.000
_cell.length_b   1.000
_cell.length_c   1.000
_cell.angle_alpha   90.00
_cell.angle_beta   90.00
_cell.angle_gamma   90.00
#
_symmetry.space_group_name_H-M   'P 1'
#
loop_
_entity.id
_entity.type
_entity.pdbx_description
1 polymer ?
#
loop_
_entity_poly.entity_id
_entity_poly.type
_entity_poly.pdbx_seq_one_letter_code
_entity_poly.pdbx_strand_id
1 'polypeptide(L)'
;PLLKFLASLLRSGVEVELCTRAAVFLLRTHQAQIIYNQALVETLSDLKQLLQMRVCGLRDTIGTNIAGIRLLKRVVESEKSALHIESNFELVKKMKSSR
;
A
#
# COMPACT_ATOMS: atom_id res chain seq x y z
N PRO A 1 27.78 -4.30 9.57
CA PRO A 1 27.76 -3.45 10.78
C PRO A 1 26.70 -2.31 10.80
N LEU A 2 26.13 -1.85 9.68
CA LEU A 2 24.82 -1.14 9.72
C LEU A 2 23.84 -1.74 8.71
N LEU A 3 24.30 -2.00 7.48
CA LEU A 3 23.51 -2.72 6.45
C LEU A 3 23.04 -4.10 6.94
N LYS A 4 23.90 -4.86 7.63
CA LYS A 4 23.53 -6.15 8.24
C LYS A 4 22.46 -5.99 9.33
N PHE A 5 22.49 -4.89 10.08
CA PHE A 5 21.49 -4.60 11.11
C PHE A 5 20.15 -4.21 10.47
N LEU A 6 20.16 -3.35 9.45
CA LEU A 6 18.97 -3.04 8.65
C LEU A 6 18.37 -4.30 8.00
N ALA A 7 19.19 -5.21 7.48
CA ALA A 7 18.72 -6.49 6.96
C ALA A 7 18.05 -7.36 8.04
N SER A 8 18.56 -7.34 9.27
CA SER A 8 17.94 -8.02 10.41
C SER A 8 16.57 -7.42 10.76
N LEU A 9 16.45 -6.09 10.80
CA LEU A 9 15.19 -5.40 11.08
C LEU A 9 14.14 -5.63 9.98
N LEU A 10 14.57 -5.64 8.72
CA LEU A 10 13.69 -5.97 7.59
C LEU A 10 13.24 -7.43 7.60
N ARG A 11 14.09 -8.35 8.08
CA ARG A 11 13.71 -9.75 8.31
C ARG A 11 12.64 -9.87 9.39
N SER A 12 12.73 -9.11 10.48
CA SER A 12 11.68 -9.06 11.51
C SER A 12 10.46 -8.23 11.11
N GLY A 13 10.52 -7.49 10.00
CA GLY A 13 9.42 -6.65 9.51
C GLY A 13 9.18 -5.38 10.34
N VAL A 14 10.17 -4.98 11.14
CA VAL A 14 10.09 -3.81 12.03
C VAL A 14 10.49 -2.56 11.24
N GLU A 15 9.70 -1.49 11.36
CA GLU A 15 10.02 -0.16 10.81
C GLU A 15 10.50 -0.21 9.35
N VAL A 16 9.77 -0.94 8.49
CA VAL A 16 10.17 -1.22 7.10
C VAL A 16 10.44 0.07 6.32
N GLU A 17 9.62 1.11 6.50
CA GLU A 17 9.80 2.40 5.83
C GLU A 17 11.10 3.10 6.24
N LEU A 18 11.36 3.19 7.55
CA LEU A 18 12.59 3.78 8.08
C LEU A 18 13.81 3.02 7.57
N CYS A 19 13.78 1.69 7.63
CA CYS A 19 14.86 0.84 7.14
C CYS A 19 15.11 1.04 5.65
N THR A 20 14.03 1.16 4.85
CA THR A 20 14.11 1.43 3.41
C THR A 20 14.76 2.78 3.14
N ARG A 21 14.32 3.83 3.82
CA ARG A 21 14.86 5.19 3.66
C ARG A 21 16.33 5.25 4.07
N ALA A 22 16.68 4.63 5.20
CA ALA A 22 18.07 4.54 5.66
C ALA A 22 18.96 3.79 4.67
N ALA A 23 18.48 2.66 4.13
CA ALA A 23 19.23 1.89 3.12
C ALA A 23 19.47 2.71 1.84
N VAL A 24 18.45 3.41 1.33
CA VAL A 24 18.59 4.28 0.15
C VAL A 24 19.55 5.44 0.42
N PHE A 25 19.48 6.03 1.62
CA PHE A 25 20.40 7.10 2.00
C PHE A 25 21.86 6.62 2.00
N LEU A 26 22.14 5.48 2.68
CA LEU A 26 23.48 4.89 2.74
C LEU A 26 24.02 4.54 1.34
N LEU A 27 23.15 4.05 0.47
CA LEU A 27 23.51 3.75 -0.92
C LEU A 27 23.91 4.99 -1.70
N ARG A 28 23.24 6.12 -1.47
CA ARG A 28 23.54 7.38 -2.15
C ARG A 28 24.80 8.06 -1.61
N THR A 29 25.09 7.94 -0.32
CA THR A 29 26.23 8.64 0.31
C THR A 29 27.52 7.84 0.30
N HIS A 30 27.47 6.50 0.33
CA HIS A 30 28.64 5.63 0.46
C HIS A 30 28.89 4.71 -0.75
N GLN A 31 28.35 5.03 -1.92
CA GLN A 31 28.40 4.17 -3.11
C GLN A 31 29.83 3.66 -3.43
N ALA A 32 30.84 4.53 -3.39
CA ALA A 32 32.23 4.17 -3.68
C ALA A 32 32.83 3.16 -2.69
N GLN A 33 32.52 3.32 -1.39
CA GLN A 33 33.01 2.43 -0.33
C GLN A 33 32.31 1.06 -0.36
N ILE A 34 31.04 1.04 -0.78
CA ILE A 34 30.24 -0.18 -0.90
C ILE A 34 30.70 -1.02 -2.09
N ILE A 35 30.98 -0.40 -3.24
CA ILE A 35 31.41 -1.12 -4.46
C ILE A 35 32.80 -1.76 -4.29
N TYR A 36 33.71 -1.10 -3.56
CA TYR A 36 35.07 -1.60 -3.34
C TYR A 36 35.12 -2.85 -2.43
N ASN A 37 34.05 -3.12 -1.66
CA ASN A 37 34.00 -4.24 -0.73
C ASN A 37 33.04 -5.33 -1.25
N GLN A 38 33.60 -6.36 -1.88
CA GLN A 38 32.85 -7.49 -2.45
C GLN A 38 31.87 -8.14 -1.45
N ALA A 39 32.22 -8.22 -0.16
CA ALA A 39 31.36 -8.81 0.87
C ALA A 39 30.12 -7.94 1.19
N LEU A 40 30.16 -6.64 0.90
CA LEU A 40 29.00 -5.77 1.02
C LEU A 40 28.04 -5.90 -0.17
N VAL A 41 28.53 -6.33 -1.34
CA VAL A 41 27.71 -6.53 -2.54
C VAL A 41 26.68 -7.64 -2.33
N GLU A 42 27.09 -8.77 -1.74
CA GLU A 42 26.16 -9.87 -1.39
C GLU A 42 25.11 -9.40 -0.36
N THR A 43 25.57 -8.71 0.69
CA THR A 43 24.67 -8.14 1.71
C THR A 43 23.67 -7.15 1.07
N LEU A 44 24.07 -6.43 0.03
CA LEU A 44 23.20 -5.49 -0.69
C LEU A 44 22.16 -6.20 -1.55
N SER A 45 22.52 -7.33 -2.17
CA SER A 45 21.59 -8.17 -2.93
C SER A 45 20.48 -8.70 -2.03
N ASP A 46 20.86 -9.25 -0.86
CA ASP A 46 19.91 -9.71 0.16
C ASP A 46 19.01 -8.58 0.64
N LEU A 47 19.59 -7.41 0.93
CA LEU A 47 18.86 -6.23 1.39
C LEU A 47 17.85 -5.77 0.32
N LYS A 48 18.24 -5.75 -0.96
CA LYS A 48 17.36 -5.41 -2.07
C LYS A 48 16.16 -6.36 -2.12
N GLN A 49 16.39 -7.67 -2.03
CA GLN A 49 15.32 -8.66 -2.09
C GLN A 49 14.35 -8.51 -0.91
N LEU A 50 14.89 -8.32 0.31
CA LEU A 50 14.09 -8.09 1.51
C LEU A 50 13.25 -6.82 1.42
N LEU A 51 13.86 -5.71 0.97
CA LEU A 51 13.16 -4.44 0.77
C LEU A 51 12.03 -4.58 -0.25
N GLN A 52 12.31 -5.19 -1.40
CA GLN A 52 11.31 -5.41 -2.44
C GLN A 52 10.15 -6.25 -1.92
N MET A 53 10.42 -7.38 -1.26
CA MET A 53 9.40 -8.25 -0.70
C MET A 53 8.51 -7.52 0.31
N ARG A 54 9.11 -6.81 1.26
CA ARG A 54 8.38 -6.13 2.34
C ARG A 54 7.57 -4.93 1.83
N VAL A 55 8.18 -4.08 1.01
CA VAL A 55 7.51 -2.89 0.46
C VAL A 55 6.40 -3.28 -0.51
N CYS A 56 6.62 -4.28 -1.37
CA CYS A 56 5.55 -4.78 -2.25
C CYS A 56 4.41 -5.38 -1.43
N GLY A 57 4.69 -6.22 -0.42
CA GLY A 57 3.64 -6.78 0.44
C GLY A 57 2.79 -5.72 1.14
N LEU A 58 3.41 -4.64 1.64
CA LEU A 58 2.69 -3.50 2.21
C LEU A 58 1.84 -2.79 1.17
N ARG A 59 2.42 -2.48 0.00
CA ARG A 59 1.70 -1.82 -1.10
C ARG A 59 0.50 -2.66 -1.56
N ASP A 60 0.67 -3.96 -1.70
CA ASP A 60 -0.37 -4.86 -2.22
C ASP A 60 -1.52 -4.99 -1.21
N THR A 61 -1.19 -5.05 0.10
CA THR A 61 -2.19 -5.02 1.19
C THR A 61 -3.00 -3.72 1.16
N ILE A 62 -2.30 -2.58 1.15
CA ILE A 62 -2.95 -1.25 1.10
C ILE A 62 -3.77 -1.10 -0.19
N GLY A 63 -3.21 -1.51 -1.32
CA GLY A 63 -3.86 -1.43 -2.63
C GLY A 63 -5.15 -2.25 -2.69
N THR A 64 -5.12 -3.47 -2.15
CA THR A 64 -6.29 -4.34 -2.05
C THR A 64 -7.34 -3.73 -1.14
N ASN A 65 -6.94 -3.21 0.03
CA ASN A 65 -7.87 -2.55 0.96
C ASN A 65 -8.53 -1.32 0.34
N ILE A 66 -7.76 -0.48 -0.36
CA ILE A 66 -8.29 0.69 -1.07
C ILE A 66 -9.26 0.27 -2.17
N ALA A 67 -8.93 -0.77 -2.94
CA ALA A 67 -9.81 -1.29 -3.99
C ALA A 67 -11.13 -1.82 -3.39
N GLY A 68 -11.06 -2.57 -2.29
CA GLY A 68 -12.21 -3.06 -1.54
C GLY A 68 -13.09 -1.93 -1.01
N ILE A 69 -12.50 -0.92 -0.37
CA ILE A 69 -13.23 0.26 0.12
C ILE A 69 -13.92 1.00 -1.03
N ARG A 70 -13.24 1.17 -2.17
CA ARG A 70 -13.81 1.81 -3.36
C ARG A 70 -14.98 1.01 -3.92
N LEU A 71 -14.89 -0.31 -3.92
CA LEU A 71 -15.99 -1.19 -4.34
C LEU A 71 -17.19 -1.05 -3.40
N LEU A 72 -16.97 -1.17 -2.09
CA LEU A 72 -18.03 -1.03 -1.08
C LEU A 72 -18.72 0.34 -1.16
N LYS A 73 -17.93 1.41 -1.34
CA LYS A 73 -18.47 2.76 -1.53
C LYS A 73 -19.42 2.83 -2.74
N ARG A 74 -19.04 2.24 -3.87
CA ARG A 74 -19.88 2.21 -5.08
C ARG A 74 -21.18 1.43 -4.85
N VAL A 75 -21.11 0.30 -4.16
CA VAL A 75 -22.30 -0.51 -3.82
C VAL A 75 -23.28 0.31 -2.98
N VAL A 76 -22.80 0.91 -1.88
CA VAL A 76 -23.62 1.74 -0.99
C VAL A 76 -24.23 2.94 -1.73
N GLU A 77 -23.45 3.61 -2.58
CA GLU A 77 -23.94 4.73 -3.40
C GLU A 77 -25.02 4.29 -4.39
N SER A 78 -24.88 3.10 -4.98
CA SER A 78 -25.87 2.54 -5.91
C SER A 78 -27.18 2.15 -5.21
N GLU A 79 -27.10 1.53 -4.02
CA GLU A 79 -28.28 1.17 -3.22
C GLU A 79 -29.01 2.41 -2.73
N LYS A 80 -28.28 3.41 -2.25
CA LYS A 80 -28.87 4.71 -1.86
C LYS A 80 -29.58 5.38 -3.03
N SER A 81 -28.99 5.32 -4.23
CA SER A 81 -29.59 5.87 -5.44
C SER A 81 -30.86 5.13 -5.84
N ALA A 82 -30.88 3.78 -5.74
CA ALA A 82 -32.06 2.97 -6.02
C ALA A 82 -33.22 3.29 -5.06
N LEU A 83 -32.95 3.36 -3.76
CA LEU A 83 -33.93 3.70 -2.73
C LEU A 83 -34.55 5.10 -2.94
N HIS A 84 -33.74 6.08 -3.35
CA HIS A 84 -34.24 7.42 -3.67
C HIS A 84 -35.14 7.43 -4.92
N ILE A 85 -34.81 6.64 -5.95
CA ILE A 85 -35.63 6.53 -7.17
C ILE A 85 -36.98 5.91 -6.84
N GLU A 86 -37.00 4.85 -6.05
CA GLU A 86 -38.21 4.14 -5.63
C GLU A 86 -39.14 5.06 -4.82
N SER A 87 -38.56 5.77 -3.84
CA SER A 87 -39.28 6.76 -3.02
C SER A 87 -39.90 7.87 -3.88
N ASN A 88 -39.16 8.38 -4.87
CA ASN A 88 -39.65 9.42 -5.78
C ASN A 88 -40.76 8.90 -6.71
N PHE A 89 -40.66 7.64 -7.16
CA PHE A 89 -41.69 7.02 -8.00
C PHE A 89 -43.02 6.87 -7.25
N GLU A 90 -42.99 6.50 -5.97
CA GLU A 90 -44.19 6.45 -5.12
C GLU A 90 -44.85 7.82 -4.92
N LEU A 91 -44.04 8.87 -4.71
CA LEU A 91 -44.54 10.25 -4.60
C LEU A 91 -45.25 10.69 -5.88
N VAL A 92 -44.66 10.42 -7.05
CA VAL A 92 -45.26 10.72 -8.35
C VAL A 92 -46.56 9.94 -8.57
N LYS A 93 -46.61 8.67 -8.16
CA LYS A 93 -47.82 7.85 -8.26
C LYS A 93 -48.96 8.40 -7.39
N LYS A 94 -48.66 8.81 -6.15
CA LYS A 94 -49.66 9.46 -5.25
C LYS A 94 -50.17 10.77 -5.83
N MET A 95 -49.32 11.61 -6.42
CA MET A 95 -49.75 12.86 -7.06
C MET A 95 -50.65 12.66 -8.28
N LYS A 96 -50.46 11.58 -9.04
CA LYS A 96 -51.30 11.23 -10.20
C LYS A 96 -52.63 10.59 -9.82
N SER A 97 -52.71 9.90 -8.69
CA SER A 97 -53.95 9.27 -8.18
C SER A 97 -54.91 10.25 -7.49
N SER A 98 -54.43 11.44 -7.14
CA SER A 98 -55.22 12.47 -6.44
C SER A 98 -55.78 13.56 -7.38
N ARG A 99 -55.71 13.32 -8.70
CA ARG A 99 -56.31 14.15 -9.75
C ARG A 99 -57.40 13.39 -10.48
#